data_AF-D3V0Z1-F1
#
_entry.id   AF-D3V0Z1-F1
#
_cell.length_a   1.000
_cell.length_b   1.000
_cell.length_c   1.000
_cell.angle_alpha   90.00
_cell.angle_beta   90.00
_cell.angle_gamma   90.00
#
_symmetry.space_group_name_H-M   'P 1'
#
loop_
_entity.id
_entity.type
_entity.pdbx_description
1 polymer ?
#
loop_
_entity_poly.entity_id
_entity_poly.type
_entity_poly.pdbx_seq_one_letter_code
_entity_poly.pdbx_strand_id
1 'polypeptide(L)'
;MRFFKLLPIVLALTAAGCATKPADDTANRVDVRVLALNDFHGALKAPGANQPGGIEHMATLLKELKQENPNNIVVAAGDMIGASPLLSSMFHDEPSIEALSLAVCL
;
A
#
# COMPACT_ATOMS: atom_id res chain seq x y z
N MET A 1 15.96 -41.31 48.30
CA MET A 1 14.61 -41.10 47.70
C MET A 1 14.30 -39.65 47.27
N ARG A 2 15.17 -38.64 47.47
CA ARG A 2 14.92 -37.25 47.05
C ARG A 2 15.31 -36.92 45.59
N PHE A 3 16.24 -37.69 44.99
CA PHE A 3 16.74 -37.43 43.63
C PHE A 3 15.73 -37.72 42.50
N PHE A 4 14.83 -38.70 42.68
CA PHE A 4 13.87 -39.08 41.64
C PHE A 4 12.74 -38.05 41.45
N LYS A 5 12.51 -37.16 42.43
CA LYS A 5 11.50 -36.09 42.36
C LYS A 5 11.95 -34.86 41.57
N LEU A 6 13.26 -34.71 41.33
CA LEU A 6 13.84 -33.55 40.64
C LEU A 6 14.00 -33.77 39.12
N LEU A 7 14.01 -35.04 38.68
CA LEU A 7 14.16 -35.43 37.28
C LEU A 7 13.09 -34.85 36.31
N PRO A 8 11.78 -34.80 36.64
CA PRO A 8 10.78 -34.24 35.72
C PRO A 8 10.89 -32.72 35.59
N ILE A 9 11.42 -32.03 36.61
CA ILE A 9 11.62 -30.56 36.60
C ILE A 9 12.77 -30.20 35.67
N VAL A 10 13.86 -30.97 35.68
CA VAL A 10 15.01 -30.78 34.78
C VAL A 10 14.63 -31.03 33.32
N LEU A 11 13.79 -32.05 33.07
CA LEU A 11 13.30 -32.35 31.72
C LEU A 11 12.33 -31.26 31.19
N ALA A 12 11.51 -30.68 32.06
CA ALA A 12 10.62 -29.57 31.70
C ALA A 12 11.39 -28.26 31.43
N LEU A 13 12.45 -27.97 32.19
CA LEU A 13 13.30 -26.79 31.97
C LEU A 13 14.12 -26.88 30.68
N THR A 14 14.58 -28.08 30.29
CA THR A 14 15.36 -28.27 29.07
C THR A 14 14.51 -28.18 27.80
N ALA A 15 13.23 -28.60 27.84
CA ALA A 15 12.30 -28.44 26.73
C ALA A 15 11.91 -26.98 26.44
N ALA A 16 11.88 -26.11 27.47
CA ALA A 16 11.58 -24.68 27.31
C ALA A 16 12.68 -23.89 26.60
N GLY A 17 13.94 -24.36 26.65
CA GLY A 17 15.10 -23.70 26.02
C GLY A 17 15.14 -23.80 24.49
N CYS A 18 14.40 -24.73 23.89
CA CYS A 18 14.38 -24.92 22.42
C CYS A 18 13.26 -24.14 21.71
N ALA A 19 12.42 -23.41 22.45
CA ALA A 19 11.28 -22.65 21.91
C ALA A 19 11.56 -21.14 21.81
N THR A 20 12.82 -20.72 21.68
CA THR A 20 13.16 -19.31 21.46
C THR A 20 12.79 -18.93 20.03
N LYS A 21 11.64 -18.26 19.85
CA LYS A 21 11.34 -17.54 18.61
C LYS A 21 12.50 -16.58 18.34
N PRO A 22 13.08 -16.53 17.13
CA PRO A 22 14.09 -15.52 16.79
C PRO A 22 13.57 -14.14 17.17
N ALA A 23 14.41 -13.32 17.79
CA ALA A 23 14.06 -11.93 18.04
C ALA A 23 13.70 -11.29 16.69
N ASP A 24 12.49 -10.73 16.61
CA ASP A 24 12.08 -9.93 15.46
C ASP A 24 12.96 -8.68 15.45
N ASP A 25 13.86 -8.56 14.46
CA ASP A 25 14.74 -7.41 14.32
C ASP A 25 13.95 -6.21 13.76
N THR A 26 13.07 -5.68 14.61
CA THR A 26 12.26 -4.51 14.28
C THR A 26 13.12 -3.24 14.17
N ALA A 27 14.38 -3.28 14.61
CA ALA A 27 15.28 -2.12 14.58
C ALA A 27 15.68 -1.71 13.16
N ASN A 28 15.67 -2.66 12.21
CA ASN A 28 16.00 -2.42 10.79
C ASN A 28 14.78 -2.46 9.87
N ARG A 29 13.56 -2.45 10.42
CA ARG A 29 12.33 -2.52 9.62
C ARG A 29 11.94 -1.12 9.15
N VAL A 30 11.78 -0.98 7.83
CA VAL A 30 11.18 0.22 7.23
C VAL A 30 9.72 -0.10 6.91
N ASP A 31 8.80 0.67 7.49
CA ASP A 31 7.40 0.64 7.06
C ASP A 31 7.28 1.41 5.74
N VAL A 32 6.74 0.77 4.71
CA VAL A 32 6.53 1.36 3.39
C VAL A 32 5.06 1.25 3.02
N ARG A 33 4.44 2.38 2.68
CA ARG A 33 3.07 2.45 2.21
C ARG A 33 3.02 2.35 0.69
N VAL A 34 2.25 1.40 0.17
CA VAL A 34 1.98 1.27 -1.26
C VAL A 34 0.61 1.86 -1.57
N LEU A 35 0.58 2.95 -2.32
CA LEU A 35 -0.62 3.59 -2.83
C LEU A 35 -0.84 3.16 -4.28
N ALA A 36 -1.70 2.17 -4.50
CA ALA A 36 -1.90 1.58 -5.82
C ALA A 36 -3.21 2.02 -6.47
N LEU A 37 -3.18 2.15 -7.80
CA LEU A 37 -4.35 2.36 -8.65
C LEU A 37 -4.26 1.49 -9.91
N ASN A 38 -5.41 1.14 -10.47
CA ASN A 38 -5.56 0.40 -11.72
C ASN A 38 -6.78 0.90 -12.49
N ASP A 39 -6.90 0.53 -13.77
CA ASP A 39 -8.11 0.70 -14.57
C ASP A 39 -8.64 2.15 -14.59
N PHE A 40 -7.74 3.12 -14.60
CA PHE A 40 -8.14 4.52 -14.62
C PHE A 40 -8.87 4.88 -15.92
N HIS A 41 -8.50 4.28 -17.07
CA HIS A 41 -9.19 4.46 -18.36
C HIS A 41 -9.58 5.93 -18.64
N GLY A 42 -8.68 6.87 -18.34
CA GLY A 42 -8.94 8.30 -18.46
C GLY A 42 -10.19 8.83 -17.74
N ALA A 43 -10.52 8.28 -16.56
CA ALA A 43 -11.57 8.74 -15.66
C ALA A 43 -11.22 10.09 -14.98
N LEU A 44 -10.93 11.08 -15.81
CA LEU A 44 -10.54 12.44 -15.43
C LEU A 44 -11.61 13.16 -14.62
N LYS A 45 -12.89 12.81 -14.83
CA LYS A 45 -14.02 13.41 -14.14
C LYS A 45 -14.78 12.35 -13.38
N ALA A 46 -15.30 12.72 -12.22
CA ALA A 46 -16.24 11.88 -11.48
C ALA A 46 -17.45 11.47 -12.35
N PRO A 47 -17.98 10.23 -12.18
CA PRO A 47 -19.08 9.69 -12.98
C PRO A 47 -20.42 10.43 -12.79
N GLY A 48 -20.53 11.25 -11.74
CA GLY A 48 -21.70 12.07 -11.48
C GLY A 48 -21.48 13.04 -10.32
N ALA A 49 -22.44 13.94 -10.11
CA ALA A 49 -22.41 14.84 -8.95
C ALA A 49 -22.43 14.03 -7.65
N ASN A 50 -21.57 14.39 -6.69
CA ASN A 50 -21.42 13.71 -5.40
C ASN A 50 -21.04 12.22 -5.49
N GLN A 51 -20.52 11.76 -6.63
CA GLN A 51 -19.95 10.41 -6.73
C GLN A 51 -18.43 10.47 -6.57
N PRO A 52 -17.82 9.49 -5.89
CA PRO A 52 -16.36 9.42 -5.79
C PRO A 52 -15.74 9.08 -7.16
N GLY A 53 -14.49 9.48 -7.34
CA GLY A 53 -13.73 9.30 -8.59
C GLY A 53 -13.31 10.64 -9.16
N GLY A 54 -12.80 10.66 -10.39
CA GLY A 54 -12.17 11.85 -10.96
C GLY A 54 -10.74 12.04 -10.45
N ILE A 55 -9.94 12.71 -11.27
CA ILE A 55 -8.52 12.93 -10.97
C ILE A 55 -8.34 13.89 -9.81
N GLU A 56 -9.28 14.82 -9.63
CA GLU A 56 -9.29 15.82 -8.56
C GLU A 56 -9.39 15.18 -7.17
N HIS A 57 -10.35 14.27 -6.98
CA HIS A 57 -10.55 13.59 -5.71
C HIS A 57 -9.39 12.65 -5.41
N MET A 58 -8.89 11.95 -6.43
CA MET A 58 -7.74 11.07 -6.28
C MET A 58 -6.47 11.84 -5.89
N ALA A 59 -6.20 12.98 -6.53
CA ALA A 59 -5.03 13.80 -6.21
C ALA A 59 -5.07 14.33 -4.77
N THR A 60 -6.24 14.78 -4.30
CA THR A 60 -6.41 15.20 -2.90
C THR A 60 -6.15 14.05 -1.93
N LEU A 61 -6.72 12.87 -2.19
CA LEU A 61 -6.53 11.70 -1.34
C LEU A 61 -5.07 11.23 -1.32
N LEU A 62 -4.41 11.17 -2.48
CA LEU A 62 -2.99 10.83 -2.56
C LEU A 62 -2.14 11.80 -1.72
N LYS A 63 -2.39 13.10 -1.84
CA LYS A 63 -1.68 14.12 -1.06
C LYS A 63 -1.85 13.92 0.44
N GLU A 64 -3.06 13.67 0.91
CA GLU A 64 -3.34 13.39 2.33
C GLU A 64 -2.63 12.12 2.81
N LEU A 65 -2.75 11.02 2.05
CA LEU A 65 -2.13 9.74 2.41
C LEU A 65 -0.60 9.78 2.41
N LYS A 66 0.02 10.61 1.56
CA LYS A 66 1.46 10.85 1.55
C LYS A 66 1.96 11.62 2.77
N GLN A 67 1.13 12.49 3.34
CA GLN A 67 1.49 13.26 4.55
C GLN A 67 1.53 12.38 5.80
N GLU A 68 0.75 11.32 5.84
CA GLU A 68 0.70 10.39 6.97
C GLU A 68 1.90 9.44 7.06
N ASN A 69 2.56 9.12 5.94
CA ASN A 69 3.73 8.24 5.92
C ASN A 69 4.79 8.74 4.91
N PRO A 70 5.98 9.16 5.35
CA PRO A 70 7.03 9.66 4.47
C PRO A 70 7.62 8.57 3.56
N ASN A 71 7.53 7.31 3.95
CA ASN A 71 7.97 6.16 3.16
C ASN A 71 6.78 5.63 2.36
N ASN A 72 6.42 6.31 1.29
CA ASN A 72 5.36 5.88 0.40
C ASN A 72 5.86 5.69 -1.03
N ILE A 73 5.18 4.81 -1.76
CA ILE A 73 5.31 4.66 -3.21
C ILE A 73 3.92 4.69 -3.82
N VAL A 74 3.79 5.33 -4.98
CA VAL A 74 2.55 5.33 -5.75
C VAL A 74 2.75 4.43 -6.98
N VAL A 75 1.80 3.52 -7.23
CA VAL A 75 1.93 2.50 -8.27
C VAL A 75 0.69 2.51 -9.17
N ALA A 76 0.89 2.76 -10.46
CA ALA A 76 -0.12 2.55 -11.49
C ALA A 76 0.03 1.13 -12.06
N ALA A 77 -0.96 0.27 -11.85
CA ALA A 77 -0.92 -1.16 -12.15
C ALA A 77 -1.51 -1.53 -13.52
N GLY A 78 -1.46 -0.62 -14.50
CA GLY A 78 -1.97 -0.84 -15.86
C GLY A 78 -3.35 -0.25 -16.11
N ASP A 79 -3.76 -0.22 -17.38
CA ASP A 79 -5.06 0.27 -17.85
C ASP A 79 -5.38 1.71 -17.43
N MET A 80 -4.35 2.57 -17.51
CA MET A 80 -4.50 3.99 -17.22
C MET A 80 -5.19 4.77 -18.36
N ILE A 81 -5.16 4.22 -19.57
CA ILE A 81 -5.63 4.82 -20.82
C ILE A 81 -6.31 3.75 -21.70
N GLY A 82 -6.84 4.15 -22.86
CA GLY A 82 -7.64 3.27 -23.71
C GLY A 82 -9.06 3.11 -23.18
N ALA A 83 -10.02 2.81 -24.05
CA ALA A 83 -11.46 2.79 -23.71
C ALA A 83 -11.95 4.06 -22.95
N SER A 84 -11.21 5.16 -23.05
CA SER A 84 -11.39 6.32 -22.20
C SER A 84 -12.58 7.18 -22.61
N PRO A 85 -13.19 7.92 -21.68
CA PRO A 85 -14.18 8.96 -21.98
C PRO A 85 -13.67 9.94 -23.04
N LEU A 86 -14.60 10.58 -23.76
CA LEU A 86 -14.31 11.52 -24.85
C LEU A 86 -13.31 12.62 -24.44
N LEU A 87 -13.39 13.09 -23.20
CA LEU A 87 -12.50 14.11 -22.64
C LEU A 87 -11.01 13.72 -22.70
N SER A 88 -10.71 12.42 -22.63
CA SER A 88 -9.36 11.87 -22.76
C SER A 88 -9.10 11.34 -24.17
N SER A 89 -10.01 10.51 -24.70
CA SER A 89 -9.78 9.81 -25.97
C SER A 89 -9.74 10.72 -27.20
N MET A 90 -10.43 11.87 -27.18
CA MET A 90 -10.35 12.87 -28.26
C MET A 90 -8.94 13.46 -28.43
N PHE A 91 -8.11 13.36 -27.38
CA PHE A 91 -6.76 13.91 -27.32
C PHE A 91 -5.71 12.81 -27.12
N HIS A 92 -5.95 11.61 -27.66
CA HIS A 92 -5.03 10.46 -27.60
C HIS A 92 -4.59 10.11 -26.17
N ASP A 93 -5.46 10.36 -25.19
CA ASP A 93 -5.20 10.19 -23.76
C ASP A 93 -4.09 11.07 -23.15
N GLU A 94 -3.57 12.07 -23.88
CA GLU A 94 -2.61 13.05 -23.35
C GLU A 94 -3.08 13.73 -22.04
N PRO A 95 -4.36 14.17 -21.91
CA PRO A 95 -4.84 14.78 -20.67
C PRO A 95 -4.79 13.82 -19.49
N SER A 96 -4.97 12.51 -19.70
CA SER A 96 -4.87 11.49 -18.65
C SER A 96 -3.44 11.31 -18.18
N ILE A 97 -2.47 11.28 -19.11
CA ILE A 97 -1.05 11.21 -18.77
C ILE A 97 -0.62 12.44 -17.97
N GLU A 98 -0.97 13.65 -18.43
CA GLU A 98 -0.62 14.89 -17.74
C GLU A 98 -1.25 14.97 -16.34
N ALA A 99 -2.54 14.68 -16.23
CA ALA A 99 -3.25 14.78 -14.97
C ALA A 99 -2.79 13.71 -13.96
N LEU A 100 -2.52 12.48 -14.39
CA LEU A 100 -1.90 11.45 -13.55
C LEU A 100 -0.50 11.86 -13.11
N SER A 101 0.33 12.39 -14.01
CA SER A 101 1.68 12.85 -13.65
C SER A 101 1.63 13.94 -12.57
N LEU A 102 0.70 14.89 -12.69
CA LEU A 102 0.51 15.92 -11.68
C LEU A 102 0.01 15.33 -10.36
N ALA A 103 -1.03 14.49 -10.40
CA ALA A 103 -1.62 13.89 -9.19
C ALA A 103 -0.63 13.01 -8.42
N VAL A 104 0.21 12.25 -9.12
CA VAL A 104 1.18 11.32 -8.53
C VAL A 104 2.47 12.01 -8.08
N CYS A 105 2.89 13.09 -8.73
CA CYS A 105 4.12 13.80 -8.36
C CYS A 105 3.93 14.89 -7.29
N LEU A 106 2.70 15.33 -7.02
CA LEU A 106 2.35 16.22 -5.89
C LEU A 106 2.39 15.50 -4.53
#